data_AF-A0A3D2B522-F1
#
_entry.id   AF-A0A3D2B522-F1
#
_cell.length_a   1.000
_cell.length_b   1.000
_cell.length_c   1.000
_cell.angle_alpha   90.00
_cell.angle_beta   90.00
_cell.angle_gamma   90.00
#
_symmetry.space_group_name_H-M   'P 1'
#
loop_
_entity.id
_entity.type
_entity.pdbx_description
1 polymer ?
#
loop_
_entity_poly.entity_id
_entity_poly.type
_entity_poly.pdbx_seq_one_letter_code
_entity_poly.pdbx_strand_id
1 'polypeptide(L)'
;MTTYDKHPEVNISGFDHRAWQGWEAIGRTLAQQQHPKRTVLVIDCYPGVRLDELEQMLFSSLRPALTINAERARRDEDALHAMLARNLTDDRVFGVLSCHQLVEFMDREKLKALQEQVTACEEGLVVIYGSGAALVHPGDVLVYADLPRWEIQQRMRKGELGNWGVENQTEDMLRRYKRAFFIEWRVFDRHKTPLLKRADFLLDTTLANAPAMVCGDALRAGLAHTTRRPFRVVPFFDPGVWGGQWMKQQFDLDPAAPNYAWCFDCVPEENSLLLRFGAVRIEIPSQDLVLLQPRSLLGEKVHARFGAEFPIRFDFLDTIGGQNLSFQVHPVTEYIQQQFGMHYTQDESYYILEAEPGAVVYLGTVSGT
;
A
#
# COMPACT_ATOMS: atom_id res chain seq x y z
N MET A 1 -14.28 -23.35 -17.24
CA MET A 1 -13.65 -22.73 -16.05
C MET A 1 -12.29 -22.22 -16.48
N THR A 2 -12.01 -20.94 -16.23
CA THR A 2 -10.71 -20.35 -16.56
C THR A 2 -9.59 -21.01 -15.74
N THR A 3 -8.40 -21.12 -16.31
CA THR A 3 -7.18 -21.57 -15.60
C THR A 3 -6.43 -20.41 -14.94
N TYR A 4 -6.92 -19.18 -15.13
CA TYR A 4 -6.30 -17.99 -14.56
C TYR A 4 -6.59 -17.88 -13.06
N ASP A 5 -5.55 -17.98 -12.25
CA ASP A 5 -5.64 -17.80 -10.81
C ASP A 5 -5.72 -16.30 -10.46
N LYS A 6 -6.89 -15.88 -9.95
CA LYS A 6 -7.20 -14.50 -9.53
C LYS A 6 -6.76 -14.21 -8.09
N HIS A 7 -6.44 -15.23 -7.31
CA HIS A 7 -6.03 -15.07 -5.91
C HIS A 7 -4.81 -15.94 -5.59
N PRO A 8 -3.70 -15.78 -6.34
CA PRO A 8 -2.50 -16.56 -6.08
C PRO A 8 -1.98 -16.29 -4.68
N GLU A 9 -1.60 -17.35 -3.98
CA GLU A 9 -1.06 -17.26 -2.62
C GLU A 9 0.20 -18.09 -2.44
N VAL A 10 1.05 -17.66 -1.50
CA VAL A 10 2.25 -18.38 -1.09
C VAL A 10 2.00 -19.05 0.25
N ASN A 11 2.05 -20.39 0.26
CA ASN A 11 1.92 -21.18 1.48
C ASN A 11 3.20 -21.13 2.32
N ILE A 12 3.08 -20.74 3.60
CA ILE A 12 4.18 -20.63 4.55
C ILE A 12 4.03 -21.69 5.64
N SER A 13 4.92 -22.66 5.65
CA SER A 13 4.94 -23.76 6.62
C SER A 13 5.73 -23.40 7.89
N GLY A 14 5.37 -23.99 9.03
CA GLY A 14 6.11 -23.85 10.30
C GLY A 14 5.65 -22.67 11.15
N PHE A 15 4.62 -21.95 10.71
CA PHE A 15 4.02 -20.79 11.37
C PHE A 15 2.48 -20.88 11.42
N ASP A 16 1.95 -22.10 11.30
CA ASP A 16 0.53 -22.41 11.17
C ASP A 16 -0.35 -21.90 12.32
N HIS A 17 0.25 -21.67 13.50
CA HIS A 17 -0.40 -21.14 14.70
C HIS A 17 0.10 -19.75 15.09
N ARG A 18 0.70 -19.02 14.14
CA ARG A 18 1.30 -17.69 14.36
C ARG A 18 0.57 -16.59 13.59
N ALA A 19 -0.65 -16.90 13.16
CA ALA A 19 -1.59 -15.97 12.53
C ALA A 19 -3.00 -16.16 13.11
N TRP A 20 -3.76 -15.08 13.15
CA TRP A 20 -5.08 -14.98 13.79
C TRP A 20 -6.02 -14.20 12.88
N GLN A 21 -7.29 -14.58 12.84
CA GLN A 21 -8.31 -13.93 12.02
C GLN A 21 -9.44 -13.38 12.88
N GLY A 22 -9.88 -12.16 12.58
CA GLY A 22 -10.97 -11.46 13.26
C GLY A 22 -10.55 -10.75 14.54
N TRP A 23 -11.30 -9.70 14.89
CA TRP A 23 -11.02 -8.82 16.03
C TRP A 23 -10.92 -9.55 17.36
N GLU A 24 -11.75 -10.56 17.62
CA GLU A 24 -11.75 -11.30 18.88
C GLU A 24 -10.44 -12.09 19.10
N ALA A 25 -9.97 -12.81 18.07
CA ALA A 25 -8.73 -13.57 18.17
C ALA A 25 -7.51 -12.64 18.29
N ILE A 26 -7.53 -11.53 17.56
CA ILE A 26 -6.48 -10.50 17.60
C ILE A 26 -6.43 -9.84 18.99
N GLY A 27 -7.57 -9.39 19.51
CA GLY A 27 -7.67 -8.76 20.83
C GLY A 27 -7.19 -9.69 21.95
N ARG A 28 -7.58 -10.97 21.93
CA ARG A 28 -7.07 -11.97 22.89
C ARG A 28 -5.56 -12.15 22.80
N THR A 29 -5.01 -12.20 21.59
CA THR A 29 -3.57 -12.37 21.36
C THR A 29 -2.78 -11.18 21.88
N LEU A 30 -3.25 -9.96 21.63
CA LEU A 30 -2.61 -8.73 22.11
C LEU A 30 -2.76 -8.56 23.63
N ALA A 31 -3.90 -8.98 24.21
CA ALA A 31 -4.08 -8.98 25.66
C ALA A 31 -3.07 -9.89 26.38
N GLN A 32 -2.64 -10.99 25.76
CA GLN A 32 -1.63 -11.89 26.31
C GLN A 32 -0.21 -11.28 26.29
N GLN A 33 0.04 -10.22 25.52
CA GLN A 33 1.33 -9.52 25.50
C GLN A 33 1.46 -8.49 26.64
N GLN A 34 0.39 -8.25 27.41
CA GLN A 34 0.39 -7.24 28.46
C GLN A 34 1.21 -7.69 29.67
N HIS A 35 2.06 -6.80 30.16
CA HIS A 35 2.76 -6.92 31.43
C HIS A 35 1.86 -6.46 32.61
N PRO A 36 1.99 -7.08 33.80
CA PRO A 36 1.11 -6.80 34.93
C PRO A 36 1.09 -5.35 35.44
N LYS A 37 2.18 -4.60 35.25
CA LYS A 37 2.30 -3.22 35.74
C LYS A 37 1.86 -2.22 34.68
N ARG A 38 2.50 -2.24 33.52
CA ARG A 38 2.30 -1.28 32.43
C ARG A 38 2.68 -1.91 31.10
N THR A 39 1.96 -1.56 30.04
CA THR A 39 2.33 -1.92 28.67
C THR A 39 1.95 -0.80 27.73
N VAL A 40 2.87 -0.43 26.84
CA VAL A 40 2.62 0.50 25.75
C VAL A 40 2.49 -0.28 24.45
N LEU A 41 1.25 -0.45 23.99
CA LEU A 41 0.93 -1.03 22.69
C LEU A 41 0.93 0.08 21.64
N VAL A 42 1.81 -0.04 20.65
CA VAL A 42 1.88 0.87 19.50
C VAL A 42 1.26 0.17 18.29
N ILE A 43 0.27 0.79 17.67
CA ILE A 43 -0.37 0.37 16.42
C ILE A 43 -0.08 1.45 15.38
N ASP A 44 1.07 1.36 14.70
CA ASP A 44 1.42 2.33 13.65
C ASP A 44 0.69 1.94 12.35
N CYS A 45 0.00 2.91 11.75
CA CYS A 45 -0.90 2.66 10.63
C CYS A 45 -0.33 3.24 9.34
N TYR A 46 -0.40 2.45 8.27
CA TYR A 46 -0.27 2.99 6.91
C TYR A 46 -1.48 3.90 6.59
N PRO A 47 -1.34 4.95 5.77
CA PRO A 47 -2.46 5.81 5.40
C PRO A 47 -3.56 4.99 4.73
N GLY A 48 -4.80 5.23 5.15
CA GLY A 48 -5.97 4.52 4.65
C GLY A 48 -6.47 3.40 5.55
N VAL A 49 -5.75 3.02 6.61
CA VAL A 49 -6.30 2.18 7.69
C VAL A 49 -7.51 2.89 8.33
N ARG A 50 -8.59 2.13 8.54
CA ARG A 50 -9.80 2.59 9.24
C ARG A 50 -9.54 2.65 10.74
N LEU A 51 -9.23 3.83 11.25
CA LEU A 51 -8.91 4.02 12.67
C LEU A 51 -10.13 3.78 13.58
N ASP A 52 -11.33 4.05 13.09
CA ASP A 52 -12.60 3.80 13.77
C ASP A 52 -12.83 2.31 14.04
N GLU A 53 -12.45 1.41 13.12
CA GLU A 53 -12.51 -0.03 13.36
C GLU A 53 -11.59 -0.44 14.53
N LEU A 54 -10.39 0.13 14.63
CA LEU A 54 -9.49 -0.13 15.77
C LEU A 54 -10.11 0.35 17.08
N GLU A 55 -10.66 1.56 17.09
CA GLU A 55 -11.29 2.16 18.27
C GLU A 55 -12.50 1.36 18.75
N GLN A 56 -13.40 1.01 17.84
CA GLN A 56 -14.67 0.37 18.18
C GLN A 56 -14.51 -1.12 18.48
N MET A 57 -13.69 -1.83 17.68
CA MET A 57 -13.64 -3.29 17.70
C MET A 57 -12.47 -3.83 18.52
N LEU A 58 -11.30 -3.19 18.47
CA LEU A 58 -10.13 -3.67 19.18
C LEU A 58 -10.03 -3.10 20.59
N PHE A 59 -10.16 -1.78 20.76
CA PHE A 59 -9.89 -1.15 22.06
C PHE A 59 -10.97 -1.47 23.10
N SER A 60 -12.20 -1.75 22.67
CA SER A 60 -13.28 -2.26 23.52
C SER A 60 -12.91 -3.58 24.20
N SER A 61 -12.17 -4.45 23.50
CA SER A 61 -11.68 -5.72 24.04
C SER A 61 -10.45 -5.57 24.94
N LEU A 62 -9.56 -4.61 24.62
CA LEU A 62 -8.30 -4.40 25.33
C LEU A 62 -8.44 -3.53 26.60
N ARG A 63 -9.48 -2.69 26.66
CA ARG A 63 -9.79 -1.76 27.76
C ARG A 63 -8.57 -0.95 28.21
N PRO A 64 -7.97 -0.15 27.31
CA PRO A 64 -6.80 0.66 27.64
C PRO A 64 -7.12 1.69 28.73
N ALA A 65 -6.14 1.94 29.60
CA ALA A 65 -6.17 3.03 30.57
C ALA A 65 -5.96 4.39 29.90
N LEU A 66 -5.22 4.42 28.79
CA LEU A 66 -4.97 5.61 27.98
C LEU A 66 -4.94 5.25 26.50
N THR A 67 -5.63 6.05 25.68
CA THR A 67 -5.64 5.91 24.22
C THR A 67 -5.19 7.21 23.57
N ILE A 68 -4.15 7.14 22.74
CA ILE A 68 -3.55 8.28 22.05
C ILE A 68 -3.60 8.06 20.54
N ASN A 69 -4.32 8.94 19.84
CA ASN A 69 -4.23 9.04 18.39
C ASN A 69 -3.03 9.92 18.01
N ALA A 70 -2.02 9.32 17.38
CA ALA A 70 -0.80 10.00 16.95
C ALA A 70 -1.05 11.09 15.90
N GLU A 71 -2.13 10.98 15.12
CA GLU A 71 -2.48 11.97 14.10
C GLU A 71 -2.90 13.32 14.69
N ARG A 72 -3.16 13.39 16.01
CA ARG A 72 -3.34 14.67 16.71
C ARG A 72 -2.08 15.54 16.70
N ALA A 73 -0.91 14.94 16.49
CA ALA A 73 0.34 15.66 16.32
C ALA A 73 0.62 16.09 14.89
N ARG A 74 -0.23 15.74 13.91
CA ARG A 74 -0.06 16.16 12.52
C ARG A 74 -0.17 17.68 12.40
N ARG A 75 0.63 18.26 11.50
CA ARG A 75 0.46 19.64 11.04
C ARG A 75 -0.93 19.85 10.45
N ASP A 76 -1.44 21.08 10.53
CA ASP A 76 -2.69 21.42 9.87
C ASP A 76 -2.57 21.40 8.34
N GLU A 77 -3.72 21.45 7.67
CA GLU A 77 -3.83 21.38 6.22
C GLU A 77 -3.05 22.48 5.51
N ASP A 78 -3.10 23.72 6.00
CA ASP A 78 -2.39 24.87 5.41
C ASP A 78 -0.87 24.67 5.45
N ALA A 79 -0.34 24.24 6.60
CA ALA A 79 1.08 23.95 6.75
C ALA A 79 1.52 22.78 5.85
N LEU A 80 0.68 21.74 5.71
CA LEU A 80 0.95 20.63 4.79
C LEU A 80 0.91 21.09 3.33
N HIS A 81 -0.05 21.92 2.94
CA HIS A 81 -0.14 22.46 1.59
C HIS A 81 1.10 23.29 1.23
N ALA A 82 1.51 24.20 2.13
CA ALA A 82 2.72 25.00 1.94
C ALA A 82 3.99 24.15 1.83
N MET A 83 4.11 23.10 2.67
CA MET A 83 5.24 22.17 2.64
C MET A 83 5.31 21.39 1.32
N LEU A 84 4.16 20.98 0.77
CA LEU A 84 4.07 20.09 -0.39
C LEU A 84 3.92 20.82 -1.73
N ALA A 85 3.80 22.15 -1.74
CA ALA A 85 3.53 22.93 -2.94
C ALA A 85 4.51 22.63 -4.10
N ARG A 86 5.81 22.48 -3.79
CA ARG A 86 6.84 22.14 -4.79
C ARG A 86 6.70 20.72 -5.35
N ASN A 87 6.22 19.78 -4.55
CA ASN A 87 6.01 18.40 -4.97
C ASN A 87 4.74 18.25 -5.78
N LEU A 88 3.68 18.97 -5.41
CA LEU A 88 2.42 18.88 -6.12
C LEU A 88 2.54 19.60 -7.46
N THR A 89 2.99 20.85 -7.58
CA THR A 89 2.92 21.61 -8.86
C THR A 89 1.47 21.82 -9.35
N ASP A 90 1.29 22.68 -10.35
CA ASP A 90 -0.02 23.01 -10.92
C ASP A 90 -0.54 22.00 -11.96
N ASP A 91 0.28 21.01 -12.34
CA ASP A 91 -0.14 19.96 -13.28
C ASP A 91 -1.29 19.13 -12.68
N ARG A 92 -2.16 18.54 -13.50
CA ARG A 92 -3.28 17.75 -12.99
C ARG A 92 -2.84 16.37 -12.46
N VAL A 93 -1.83 15.77 -13.08
CA VAL A 93 -1.45 14.35 -12.93
C VAL A 93 -0.03 14.19 -12.39
N PHE A 94 0.92 14.99 -12.87
CA PHE A 94 2.33 14.85 -12.52
C PHE A 94 2.73 15.71 -11.34
N GLY A 95 3.44 15.10 -10.39
CA GLY A 95 4.15 15.79 -9.31
C GLY A 95 5.65 15.49 -9.36
N VAL A 96 6.38 15.89 -8.32
CA VAL A 96 7.80 15.60 -8.12
C VAL A 96 7.95 14.71 -6.90
N LEU A 97 8.71 13.62 -7.02
CA LEU A 97 8.89 12.67 -5.93
C LEU A 97 9.43 13.36 -4.67
N SER A 98 8.78 13.08 -3.54
CA SER A 98 9.16 13.62 -2.25
C SER A 98 10.28 12.82 -1.59
N CYS A 99 11.19 13.55 -0.94
CA CYS A 99 12.22 13.00 -0.06
C CYS A 99 11.90 13.21 1.42
N HIS A 100 10.72 13.75 1.76
CA HIS A 100 10.35 14.00 3.15
C HIS A 100 10.26 12.70 3.97
N GLN A 101 10.39 12.87 5.27
CA GLN A 101 10.20 11.87 6.31
C GLN A 101 8.93 12.19 7.11
N LEU A 102 8.23 11.17 7.59
CA LEU A 102 6.93 11.35 8.26
C LEU A 102 7.00 12.29 9.47
N VAL A 103 8.13 12.31 10.19
CA VAL A 103 8.35 13.22 11.33
C VAL A 103 8.25 14.71 10.95
N GLU A 104 8.55 15.07 9.70
CA GLU A 104 8.43 16.46 9.22
C GLU A 104 6.96 16.92 9.13
N PHE A 105 6.04 15.98 8.96
CA PHE A 105 4.59 16.22 8.91
C PHE A 105 3.98 16.35 10.31
N MET A 106 4.76 16.11 11.37
CA MET A 106 4.32 16.28 12.75
C MET A 106 4.72 17.66 13.29
N ASP A 107 3.78 18.30 13.97
CA ASP A 107 4.05 19.46 14.82
C ASP A 107 4.84 19.02 16.05
N ARG A 108 5.97 19.69 16.31
CA ARG A 108 6.91 19.29 17.35
C ARG A 108 6.34 19.46 18.76
N GLU A 109 5.56 20.50 19.00
CA GLU A 109 4.99 20.77 20.31
C GLU A 109 3.86 19.79 20.61
N LYS A 110 2.99 19.55 19.64
CA LYS A 110 1.92 18.54 19.78
C LYS A 110 2.49 17.14 19.95
N LEU A 111 3.51 16.75 19.19
CA LEU A 111 4.16 15.45 19.33
C LEU A 111 4.77 15.28 20.73
N LYS A 112 5.47 16.30 21.23
CA LYS A 112 6.04 16.29 22.58
C LYS A 112 4.95 16.17 23.65
N ALA A 113 3.84 16.88 23.50
CA ALA A 113 2.71 16.78 24.43
C ALA A 113 2.09 15.36 24.46
N LEU A 114 2.04 14.66 23.32
CA LEU A 114 1.61 13.26 23.29
C LEU A 114 2.62 12.34 24.01
N GLN A 115 3.92 12.56 23.80
CA GLN A 115 4.99 11.81 24.48
C GLN A 115 4.93 11.96 26.01
N GLU A 116 4.68 13.20 26.48
CA GLU A 116 4.51 13.50 27.90
C GLU A 116 3.27 12.81 28.49
N GLN A 117 2.15 12.77 27.77
CA GLN A 117 0.94 12.02 28.19
C GLN A 117 1.21 10.52 28.36
N VAL A 118 1.93 9.90 27.43
CA VAL A 118 2.33 8.48 27.56
C VAL A 118 3.17 8.30 28.81
N THR A 119 4.16 9.16 29.03
CA THR A 119 5.10 9.08 30.15
C THR A 119 4.40 9.23 31.51
N ALA A 120 3.39 10.11 31.61
CA ALA A 120 2.63 10.34 32.83
C ALA A 120 1.69 9.18 33.22
N CYS A 121 1.36 8.28 32.29
CA CYS A 121 0.55 7.10 32.59
C CYS A 121 1.45 5.95 33.04
N GLU A 122 1.54 5.72 34.36
CA GLU A 122 2.49 4.78 34.97
C GLU A 122 1.98 3.33 35.08
N GLU A 123 0.68 3.10 34.91
CA GLU A 123 0.04 1.80 35.12
C GLU A 123 -1.01 1.49 34.04
N GLY A 124 -1.20 0.19 33.79
CA GLY A 124 -2.18 -0.31 32.82
C GLY A 124 -1.70 -0.31 31.37
N LEU A 125 -2.65 -0.54 30.46
CA LEU A 125 -2.40 -0.56 29.03
C LEU A 125 -2.53 0.87 28.44
N VAL A 126 -1.47 1.35 27.82
CA VAL A 126 -1.48 2.53 26.95
C VAL A 126 -1.53 2.06 25.50
N VAL A 127 -2.52 2.52 24.74
CA VAL A 127 -2.61 2.27 23.30
C VAL A 127 -2.31 3.55 22.54
N ILE A 128 -1.31 3.51 21.69
CA ILE A 128 -0.97 4.59 20.77
C ILE A 128 -1.25 4.08 19.36
N TYR A 129 -2.05 4.80 18.58
CA TYR A 129 -2.48 4.34 17.26
C TYR A 129 -2.54 5.48 16.25
N GLY A 130 -2.61 5.10 14.97
CA GLY A 130 -2.65 6.04 13.85
C GLY A 130 -1.30 6.21 13.17
N SER A 131 -1.31 6.96 12.08
CA SER A 131 -0.13 7.23 11.27
C SER A 131 0.97 7.90 12.09
N GLY A 132 2.12 7.25 12.23
CA GLY A 132 3.25 7.79 13.02
C GLY A 132 3.16 7.51 14.53
N ALA A 133 2.36 6.54 14.97
CA ALA A 133 2.29 6.12 16.37
C ALA A 133 3.65 5.79 16.99
N ALA A 134 4.57 5.19 16.21
CA ALA A 134 5.91 4.87 16.67
C ALA A 134 6.81 6.11 16.89
N LEU A 135 6.41 7.30 16.41
CA LEU A 135 7.07 8.57 16.72
C LEU A 135 6.71 9.09 18.12
N VAL A 136 5.56 8.68 18.65
CA VAL A 136 5.11 9.03 20.01
C VAL A 136 5.80 8.15 21.04
N HIS A 137 5.97 6.86 20.78
CA HIS A 137 6.70 5.95 21.68
C HIS A 137 7.21 4.74 20.90
N PRO A 138 8.39 4.16 21.23
CA PRO A 138 8.89 2.97 20.54
C PRO A 138 8.03 1.71 20.72
N GLY A 139 7.22 1.69 21.79
CA GLY A 139 6.31 0.61 22.19
C GLY A 139 7.01 -0.53 22.95
N ASP A 140 6.29 -1.18 23.85
CA ASP A 140 6.66 -2.49 24.40
C ASP A 140 6.21 -3.61 23.44
N VAL A 141 5.09 -3.37 22.74
CA VAL A 141 4.57 -4.21 21.66
C VAL A 141 4.28 -3.31 20.46
N LEU A 142 4.82 -3.68 19.29
CA LEU A 142 4.62 -2.98 18.03
C LEU A 142 3.78 -3.82 17.08
N VAL A 143 2.60 -3.31 16.77
CA VAL A 143 1.74 -3.76 15.67
C VAL A 143 1.88 -2.75 14.53
N TYR A 144 2.09 -3.23 13.32
CA TYR A 144 2.00 -2.41 12.12
C TYR A 144 0.73 -2.75 11.35
N ALA A 145 -0.20 -1.81 11.23
CA ALA A 145 -1.44 -1.97 10.49
C ALA A 145 -1.24 -1.52 9.04
N ASP A 146 -1.47 -2.43 8.09
CA ASP A 146 -1.19 -2.19 6.67
C ASP A 146 -2.36 -2.61 5.77
N LEU A 147 -2.31 -2.15 4.53
CA LEU A 147 -3.21 -2.47 3.44
C LEU A 147 -2.57 -2.13 2.08
N PRO A 148 -2.82 -2.94 1.03
CA PRO A 148 -2.36 -2.65 -0.32
C PRO A 148 -2.86 -1.31 -0.87
N ARG A 149 -2.07 -0.68 -1.73
CA ARG A 149 -2.42 0.63 -2.29
C ARG A 149 -3.65 0.59 -3.19
N TRP A 150 -3.91 -0.51 -3.90
CA TRP A 150 -5.13 -0.66 -4.70
C TRP A 150 -6.39 -0.53 -3.82
N GLU A 151 -6.38 -1.07 -2.60
CA GLU A 151 -7.52 -0.95 -1.68
C GLU A 151 -7.70 0.51 -1.23
N ILE A 152 -6.61 1.23 -0.95
CA ILE A 152 -6.65 2.68 -0.69
C ILE A 152 -7.33 3.41 -1.86
N GLN A 153 -6.95 3.09 -3.10
CA GLN A 153 -7.56 3.68 -4.29
C GLN A 153 -9.06 3.35 -4.39
N GLN A 154 -9.47 2.12 -4.09
CA GLN A 154 -10.89 1.73 -4.12
C GLN A 154 -11.71 2.48 -3.07
N ARG A 155 -11.20 2.61 -1.85
CA ARG A 155 -11.84 3.41 -0.81
C ARG A 155 -11.94 4.89 -1.22
N MET A 156 -10.92 5.46 -1.87
CA MET A 156 -10.96 6.82 -2.41
C MET A 156 -12.04 6.98 -3.50
N ARG A 157 -12.16 6.02 -4.42
CA ARG A 157 -13.18 6.00 -5.48
C ARG A 157 -14.60 5.89 -4.93
N LYS A 158 -14.79 5.19 -3.80
CA LYS A 158 -16.06 5.10 -3.07
C LYS A 158 -16.39 6.36 -2.25
N GLY A 159 -15.48 7.33 -2.18
CA GLY A 159 -15.63 8.55 -1.37
C GLY A 159 -15.45 8.30 0.13
N GLU A 160 -14.91 7.14 0.52
CA GLU A 160 -14.75 6.74 1.92
C GLU A 160 -13.58 7.48 2.60
N LEU A 161 -12.50 7.76 1.85
CA LEU A 161 -11.35 8.54 2.34
C LEU A 161 -10.86 9.58 1.34
N GLY A 162 -10.17 10.57 1.88
CA GLY A 162 -9.29 11.49 1.16
C GLY A 162 -7.83 11.09 1.35
N ASN A 163 -6.93 11.99 0.98
CA ASN A 163 -5.51 11.89 1.30
C ASN A 163 -5.24 12.10 2.79
N TRP A 164 -4.09 11.63 3.27
CA TRP A 164 -3.76 11.78 4.68
C TRP A 164 -3.51 13.25 5.05
N GLY A 165 -4.28 13.73 6.02
CA GLY A 165 -4.15 15.07 6.58
C GLY A 165 -4.77 16.21 5.78
N VAL A 166 -5.66 15.90 4.84
CA VAL A 166 -6.40 16.90 4.05
C VAL A 166 -7.83 16.40 3.83
N GLU A 167 -8.80 17.31 3.91
CA GLU A 167 -10.21 17.01 3.61
C GLU A 167 -10.51 17.17 2.11
N ASN A 168 -10.10 16.19 1.29
CA ASN A 168 -10.25 16.24 -0.17
C ASN A 168 -11.03 15.07 -0.79
N GLN A 169 -11.95 14.44 -0.06
CA GLN A 169 -12.75 13.29 -0.51
C GLN A 169 -13.49 13.55 -1.83
N THR A 170 -13.85 14.81 -2.09
CA THR A 170 -14.60 15.25 -3.28
C THR A 170 -13.70 15.75 -4.42
N GLU A 171 -12.38 15.79 -4.21
CA GLU A 171 -11.43 16.23 -5.25
C GLU A 171 -11.30 15.17 -6.36
N ASP A 172 -10.93 15.64 -7.56
CA ASP A 172 -10.59 14.80 -8.71
C ASP A 172 -9.64 13.66 -8.31
N MET A 173 -10.01 12.42 -8.67
CA MET A 173 -9.28 11.22 -8.25
C MET A 173 -7.81 11.27 -8.69
N LEU A 174 -7.53 11.85 -9.85
CA LEU A 174 -6.15 11.96 -10.35
C LEU A 174 -5.29 12.88 -9.48
N ARG A 175 -5.86 13.96 -8.92
CA ARG A 175 -5.15 14.84 -7.99
C ARG A 175 -4.87 14.16 -6.66
N ARG A 176 -5.85 13.38 -6.16
CA ARG A 176 -5.68 12.57 -4.95
C ARG A 176 -4.61 11.50 -5.13
N TYR A 177 -4.65 10.79 -6.26
CA TYR A 177 -3.66 9.79 -6.63
C TYR A 177 -2.27 10.42 -6.77
N LYS A 178 -2.15 11.58 -7.44
CA LYS A 178 -0.91 12.34 -7.57
C LYS A 178 -0.28 12.64 -6.21
N ARG A 179 -1.06 13.16 -5.25
CA ARG A 179 -0.58 13.40 -3.88
C ARG A 179 -0.10 12.10 -3.22
N ALA A 180 -0.88 11.03 -3.34
CA ALA A 180 -0.53 9.75 -2.76
C ALA A 180 0.79 9.19 -3.35
N PHE A 181 0.89 9.14 -4.68
CA PHE A 181 2.00 8.56 -5.44
C PHE A 181 3.31 9.32 -5.26
N PHE A 182 3.29 10.64 -5.45
CA PHE A 182 4.52 11.43 -5.43
C PHE A 182 5.00 11.74 -4.01
N ILE A 183 4.12 11.64 -3.00
CA ILE A 183 4.42 12.11 -1.64
C ILE A 183 4.10 11.03 -0.62
N GLU A 184 2.82 10.77 -0.36
CA GLU A 184 2.39 10.03 0.84
C GLU A 184 3.00 8.64 0.87
N TRP A 185 2.82 7.85 -0.18
CA TRP A 185 3.33 6.48 -0.22
C TRP A 185 4.85 6.41 -0.05
N ARG A 186 5.60 7.39 -0.60
CA ARG A 186 7.06 7.44 -0.43
C ARG A 186 7.46 7.78 1.00
N VAL A 187 6.77 8.73 1.63
CA VAL A 187 6.99 9.13 3.03
C VAL A 187 6.65 7.97 3.97
N PHE A 188 5.50 7.34 3.75
CA PHE A 188 5.01 6.25 4.59
C PHE A 188 5.79 4.95 4.40
N ASP A 189 6.24 4.62 3.19
CA ASP A 189 7.10 3.45 2.97
C ASP A 189 8.46 3.60 3.69
N ARG A 190 9.03 4.81 3.70
CA ARG A 190 10.27 5.10 4.44
C ARG A 190 10.09 4.95 5.94
N HIS A 191 8.94 5.37 6.49
CA HIS A 191 8.59 5.19 7.90
C HIS A 191 8.30 3.72 8.25
N LYS A 192 7.55 3.04 7.39
CA LYS A 192 7.15 1.63 7.51
C LYS A 192 8.32 0.66 7.54
N THR A 193 9.27 0.83 6.63
CA THR A 193 10.35 -0.15 6.39
C THR A 193 11.14 -0.54 7.65
N PRO A 194 11.66 0.40 8.47
CA PRO A 194 12.35 0.04 9.71
C PRO A 194 11.41 -0.56 10.77
N LEU A 195 10.12 -0.22 10.75
CA LEU A 195 9.13 -0.75 11.69
C LEU A 195 8.81 -2.21 11.39
N LEU A 196 8.52 -2.58 10.15
CA LEU A 196 8.22 -3.98 9.79
C LEU A 196 9.40 -4.94 10.05
N LYS A 197 10.64 -4.44 10.05
CA LYS A 197 11.82 -5.23 10.43
C LYS A 197 11.81 -5.67 11.90
N ARG A 198 11.14 -4.93 12.77
CA ARG A 198 11.09 -5.18 14.22
C ARG A 198 9.69 -5.36 14.81
N ALA A 199 8.64 -5.18 14.01
CA ALA A 199 7.26 -5.31 14.48
C ALA A 199 7.05 -6.70 15.07
N ASP A 200 6.32 -6.75 16.18
CA ASP A 200 5.90 -7.98 16.84
C ASP A 200 4.75 -8.62 16.09
N PHE A 201 3.90 -7.79 15.46
CA PHE A 201 2.80 -8.22 14.63
C PHE A 201 2.59 -7.30 13.43
N LEU A 202 2.11 -7.87 12.34
CA LEU A 202 1.49 -7.16 11.23
C LEU A 202 -0.02 -7.42 11.27
N LEU A 203 -0.81 -6.36 11.20
CA LEU A 203 -2.25 -6.38 11.11
C LEU A 203 -2.68 -6.04 9.67
N ASP A 204 -3.21 -7.02 8.98
CA ASP A 204 -3.89 -6.86 7.69
C ASP A 204 -5.28 -6.25 7.93
N THR A 205 -5.49 -5.06 7.33
CA THR A 205 -6.71 -4.26 7.44
C THR A 205 -7.43 -4.08 6.10
N THR A 206 -7.12 -4.93 5.11
CA THR A 206 -7.62 -4.80 3.74
C THR A 206 -9.14 -4.94 3.71
N LEU A 207 -9.67 -5.97 4.38
CA LEU A 207 -11.11 -6.25 4.44
C LEU A 207 -11.78 -5.57 5.63
N ALA A 208 -12.84 -4.80 5.37
CA ALA A 208 -13.64 -4.14 6.40
C ALA A 208 -14.19 -5.13 7.42
N ASN A 209 -14.00 -4.87 8.72
CA ASN A 209 -14.46 -5.70 9.83
C ASN A 209 -13.97 -7.16 9.85
N ALA A 210 -13.05 -7.53 8.96
CA ALA A 210 -12.52 -8.88 8.83
C ALA A 210 -10.99 -8.88 8.80
N PRO A 211 -10.31 -8.29 9.81
CA PRO A 211 -8.86 -8.22 9.83
C PRO A 211 -8.23 -9.59 10.01
N ALA A 212 -6.96 -9.68 9.67
CA ALA A 212 -6.10 -10.78 10.07
C ALA A 212 -4.78 -10.24 10.63
N MET A 213 -4.12 -11.01 11.49
CA MET A 213 -2.86 -10.61 12.09
C MET A 213 -1.88 -11.76 12.05
N VAL A 214 -0.60 -11.48 11.84
CA VAL A 214 0.48 -12.46 11.86
C VAL A 214 1.63 -11.94 12.70
N CYS A 215 2.33 -12.81 13.41
CA CYS A 215 3.51 -12.37 14.15
C CYS A 215 4.62 -11.95 13.20
N GLY A 216 5.44 -10.98 13.61
CA GLY A 216 6.48 -10.39 12.77
C GLY A 216 7.51 -11.39 12.28
N ASP A 217 7.90 -12.37 13.09
CA ASP A 217 8.84 -13.41 12.66
C ASP A 217 8.27 -14.28 11.53
N ALA A 218 6.98 -14.61 11.61
CA ALA A 218 6.29 -15.36 10.57
C ALA A 218 6.16 -14.54 9.28
N LEU A 219 5.85 -13.23 9.38
CA LEU A 219 5.87 -12.32 8.24
C LEU A 219 7.25 -12.31 7.57
N ARG A 220 8.32 -12.03 8.34
CA ARG A 220 9.68 -11.94 7.81
C ARG A 220 10.16 -13.26 7.19
N ALA A 221 9.83 -14.39 7.81
CA ALA A 221 10.10 -15.72 7.26
C ALA A 221 9.30 -15.98 5.98
N GLY A 222 8.04 -15.57 5.94
CA GLY A 222 7.17 -15.66 4.76
C GLY A 222 7.74 -14.87 3.57
N LEU A 223 8.13 -13.62 3.78
CA LEU A 223 8.76 -12.79 2.76
C LEU A 223 10.06 -13.41 2.23
N ALA A 224 10.93 -13.89 3.12
CA ALA A 224 12.16 -14.58 2.73
C ALA A 224 11.88 -15.86 1.93
N HIS A 225 10.86 -16.64 2.33
CA HIS A 225 10.43 -17.84 1.60
C HIS A 225 9.93 -17.48 0.19
N THR A 226 9.12 -16.43 0.05
CA THR A 226 8.58 -15.97 -1.24
C THR A 226 9.71 -15.67 -2.24
N THR A 227 10.81 -15.03 -1.83
CA THR A 227 11.94 -14.74 -2.74
C THR A 227 12.68 -15.95 -3.28
N ARG A 228 12.47 -17.15 -2.72
CA ARG A 228 13.21 -18.37 -3.08
C ARG A 228 12.46 -19.26 -4.06
N ARG A 229 11.36 -18.75 -4.62
CA ARG A 229 10.50 -19.48 -5.55
C ARG A 229 9.79 -18.54 -6.51
N PRO A 230 9.23 -19.06 -7.62
CA PRO A 230 8.23 -18.34 -8.38
C PRO A 230 6.99 -18.06 -7.52
N PHE A 231 6.46 -16.85 -7.65
CA PHE A 231 5.22 -16.40 -7.04
C PHE A 231 4.51 -15.43 -7.99
N ARG A 232 3.22 -15.17 -7.72
CA ARG A 232 2.43 -14.12 -8.37
C ARG A 232 1.86 -13.21 -7.30
N VAL A 233 1.62 -11.97 -7.69
CA VAL A 233 0.85 -11.00 -6.88
C VAL A 233 -0.63 -11.11 -7.26
N VAL A 234 -1.52 -10.57 -6.45
CA VAL A 234 -2.96 -10.60 -6.75
C VAL A 234 -3.23 -9.63 -7.90
N PRO A 235 -3.70 -10.11 -9.06
CA PRO A 235 -4.06 -9.24 -10.16
C PRO A 235 -5.29 -8.41 -9.80
N PHE A 236 -5.33 -7.16 -10.24
CA PHE A 236 -6.57 -6.38 -10.20
C PHE A 236 -6.97 -5.92 -11.59
N PHE A 237 -8.27 -5.93 -11.84
CA PHE A 237 -8.89 -5.63 -13.12
C PHE A 237 -9.68 -4.33 -13.01
N ASP A 238 -9.38 -3.37 -13.89
CA ASP A 238 -9.98 -2.04 -13.82
C ASP A 238 -10.77 -1.71 -15.11
N PRO A 239 -12.04 -1.27 -15.01
CA PRO A 239 -12.74 -0.68 -16.14
C PRO A 239 -12.04 0.61 -16.61
N GLY A 240 -12.25 0.95 -17.88
CA GLY A 240 -11.67 2.17 -18.45
C GLY A 240 -12.40 2.62 -19.71
N VAL A 241 -12.17 3.86 -20.13
CA VAL A 241 -12.89 4.48 -21.25
C VAL A 241 -12.76 3.72 -22.57
N TRP A 242 -11.64 3.03 -22.77
CA TRP A 242 -11.35 2.25 -23.96
C TRP A 242 -11.49 0.73 -23.77
N GLY A 243 -11.85 0.30 -22.56
CA GLY A 243 -11.82 -1.11 -22.18
C GLY A 243 -12.73 -2.00 -23.01
N GLY A 244 -12.26 -3.21 -23.26
CA GLY A 244 -12.90 -4.26 -24.03
C GLY A 244 -13.66 -5.28 -23.18
N GLN A 245 -13.96 -6.41 -23.83
CA GLN A 245 -14.79 -7.49 -23.31
C GLN A 245 -14.06 -8.84 -23.25
N TRP A 246 -12.87 -8.94 -23.83
CA TRP A 246 -12.11 -10.19 -23.93
C TRP A 246 -11.70 -10.70 -22.55
N MET A 247 -11.18 -9.83 -21.68
CA MET A 247 -10.77 -10.21 -20.32
C MET A 247 -11.92 -10.77 -19.50
N LYS A 248 -13.15 -10.27 -19.68
CA LYS A 248 -14.33 -10.82 -18.99
C LYS A 248 -14.51 -12.30 -19.26
N GLN A 249 -14.40 -12.66 -20.53
CA GLN A 249 -14.64 -14.00 -21.01
C GLN A 249 -13.48 -14.94 -20.64
N GLN A 250 -12.24 -14.47 -20.81
CA GLN A 250 -11.06 -15.31 -20.58
C GLN A 250 -10.74 -15.52 -19.10
N PHE A 251 -10.99 -14.53 -18.24
CA PHE A 251 -10.63 -14.58 -16.82
C PHE A 251 -11.84 -14.75 -15.89
N ASP A 252 -13.04 -15.00 -16.46
CA ASP A 252 -14.26 -15.22 -15.70
C ASP A 252 -14.51 -14.07 -14.71
N LEU A 253 -14.46 -12.83 -15.23
CA LEU A 253 -14.64 -11.61 -14.45
C LEU A 253 -16.13 -11.27 -14.31
N ASP A 254 -16.45 -10.29 -13.47
CA ASP A 254 -17.84 -9.87 -13.25
C ASP A 254 -18.48 -9.43 -14.58
N PRO A 255 -19.52 -10.15 -15.06
CA PRO A 255 -20.19 -9.79 -16.30
C PRO A 255 -20.98 -8.48 -16.19
N ALA A 256 -21.31 -8.03 -14.97
CA ALA A 256 -22.05 -6.80 -14.73
C ALA A 256 -21.18 -5.54 -14.87
N ALA A 257 -19.85 -5.65 -14.74
CA ALA A 257 -18.95 -4.55 -15.04
C ALA A 257 -19.14 -4.10 -16.50
N PRO A 258 -19.02 -2.80 -16.86
CA PRO A 258 -19.22 -2.35 -18.23
C PRO A 258 -18.15 -2.90 -19.18
N ASN A 259 -16.89 -2.90 -18.76
CA ASN A 259 -15.74 -3.41 -19.49
C ASN A 259 -14.57 -3.69 -18.53
N TYR A 260 -13.45 -4.14 -19.07
CA TYR A 260 -12.15 -4.09 -18.40
C TYR A 260 -11.13 -3.55 -19.38
N ALA A 261 -10.42 -2.50 -18.99
CA ALA A 261 -9.36 -1.90 -19.78
C ALA A 261 -8.01 -2.48 -19.38
N TRP A 262 -7.75 -2.49 -18.08
CA TRP A 262 -6.49 -2.92 -17.51
C TRP A 262 -6.64 -4.19 -16.67
N CYS A 263 -5.62 -5.04 -16.73
CA CYS A 263 -5.30 -5.97 -15.66
C CYS A 263 -3.85 -5.73 -15.24
N PHE A 264 -3.62 -5.36 -13.99
CA PHE A 264 -2.29 -5.21 -13.43
C PHE A 264 -1.92 -6.50 -12.69
N ASP A 265 -1.08 -7.34 -13.30
CA ASP A 265 -0.77 -8.71 -12.83
C ASP A 265 0.67 -8.85 -12.31
N CYS A 266 1.46 -7.77 -12.36
CA CYS A 266 2.76 -7.69 -11.71
C CYS A 266 3.20 -6.23 -11.56
N VAL A 267 2.49 -5.47 -10.75
CA VAL A 267 2.84 -4.11 -10.33
C VAL A 267 2.95 -4.12 -8.81
N PRO A 268 4.09 -4.56 -8.24
CA PRO A 268 4.23 -4.72 -6.78
C PRO A 268 3.94 -3.44 -5.99
N GLU A 269 4.13 -2.30 -6.62
CA GLU A 269 3.80 -1.00 -6.05
C GLU A 269 2.30 -0.87 -5.71
N GLU A 270 1.41 -1.54 -6.45
CA GLU A 270 -0.04 -1.45 -6.27
C GLU A 270 -0.68 -2.75 -5.78
N ASN A 271 -0.20 -3.91 -6.23
CA ASN A 271 -0.83 -5.21 -6.01
C ASN A 271 -0.63 -5.75 -4.58
N SER A 272 -1.54 -6.64 -4.17
CA SER A 272 -1.38 -7.44 -2.96
C SER A 272 -0.47 -8.65 -3.15
N LEU A 273 0.14 -9.08 -2.06
CA LEU A 273 0.74 -10.40 -1.91
C LEU A 273 -0.04 -11.18 -0.86
N LEU A 274 -0.54 -12.36 -1.20
CA LEU A 274 -1.25 -13.24 -0.26
C LEU A 274 -0.29 -14.28 0.32
N LEU A 275 -0.21 -14.31 1.65
CA LEU A 275 0.55 -15.31 2.40
C LEU A 275 -0.42 -16.17 3.21
N ARG A 276 -0.29 -17.50 3.08
CA ARG A 276 -1.10 -18.46 3.83
C ARG A 276 -0.31 -19.06 4.98
N PHE A 277 -0.80 -18.89 6.19
CA PHE A 277 -0.23 -19.45 7.43
C PHE A 277 -1.26 -20.39 8.06
N GLY A 278 -1.11 -21.70 7.84
CA GLY A 278 -2.12 -22.68 8.24
C GLY A 278 -3.49 -22.33 7.62
N ALA A 279 -4.49 -22.07 8.46
CA ALA A 279 -5.83 -21.68 8.00
C ALA A 279 -5.96 -20.18 7.64
N VAL A 280 -5.07 -19.32 8.15
CA VAL A 280 -5.21 -17.87 8.05
C VAL A 280 -4.51 -17.34 6.80
N ARG A 281 -5.23 -16.56 6.00
CA ARG A 281 -4.66 -15.76 4.90
C ARG A 281 -4.34 -14.37 5.42
N ILE A 282 -3.17 -13.87 5.06
CA ILE A 282 -2.73 -12.49 5.30
C ILE A 282 -2.54 -11.83 3.95
N GLU A 283 -3.15 -10.66 3.77
CA GLU A 283 -2.98 -9.79 2.63
C GLU A 283 -2.08 -8.62 2.99
N ILE A 284 -1.01 -8.42 2.22
CA ILE A 284 -0.05 -7.32 2.42
C ILE A 284 0.21 -6.60 1.11
N PRO A 285 0.67 -5.33 1.13
CA PRO A 285 1.26 -4.72 -0.06
C PRO A 285 2.40 -5.58 -0.59
N SER A 286 2.40 -5.91 -1.88
CA SER A 286 3.55 -6.60 -2.50
C SER A 286 4.83 -5.76 -2.39
N GLN A 287 4.68 -4.45 -2.29
CA GLN A 287 5.74 -3.50 -2.02
C GLN A 287 6.52 -3.82 -0.74
N ASP A 288 5.92 -4.49 0.26
CA ASP A 288 6.64 -4.90 1.47
C ASP A 288 7.73 -5.93 1.16
N LEU A 289 7.48 -6.84 0.21
CA LEU A 289 8.50 -7.78 -0.25
C LEU A 289 9.67 -7.04 -0.91
N VAL A 290 9.38 -6.01 -1.73
CA VAL A 290 10.39 -5.19 -2.40
C VAL A 290 11.22 -4.41 -1.38
N LEU A 291 10.58 -3.78 -0.39
CA LEU A 291 11.24 -2.95 0.61
C LEU A 291 12.04 -3.76 1.65
N LEU A 292 11.57 -4.95 2.03
CA LEU A 292 12.18 -5.78 3.08
C LEU A 292 13.15 -6.83 2.55
N GLN A 293 12.99 -7.28 1.30
CA GLN A 293 13.86 -8.26 0.66
C GLN A 293 14.45 -7.78 -0.70
N PRO A 294 14.88 -6.51 -0.85
CA PRO A 294 15.20 -5.94 -2.16
C PRO A 294 16.33 -6.70 -2.86
N ARG A 295 17.40 -7.06 -2.14
CA ARG A 295 18.54 -7.78 -2.73
C ARG A 295 18.20 -9.23 -3.08
N SER A 296 17.45 -9.91 -2.21
CA SER A 296 17.01 -11.29 -2.45
C SER A 296 16.04 -11.38 -3.64
N LEU A 297 15.17 -10.39 -3.80
CA LEU A 297 14.17 -10.33 -4.88
C LEU A 297 14.76 -9.83 -6.21
N LEU A 298 15.50 -8.71 -6.18
CA LEU A 298 15.96 -8.01 -7.38
C LEU A 298 17.36 -8.48 -7.83
N GLY A 299 18.16 -9.00 -6.91
CA GLY A 299 19.59 -9.22 -7.12
C GLY A 299 20.41 -7.92 -7.06
N GLU A 300 21.72 -8.06 -6.85
CA GLU A 300 22.62 -6.92 -6.61
C GLU A 300 22.66 -5.91 -7.77
N LYS A 301 22.64 -6.38 -9.03
CA LYS A 301 22.72 -5.49 -10.19
C LYS A 301 21.49 -4.60 -10.35
N VAL A 302 20.30 -5.17 -10.15
CA VAL A 302 19.04 -4.44 -10.28
C VAL A 302 18.88 -3.48 -9.10
N HIS A 303 19.14 -3.95 -7.88
CA HIS A 303 19.10 -3.12 -6.69
C HIS A 303 20.11 -1.96 -6.76
N ALA A 304 21.32 -2.17 -7.29
CA ALA A 304 22.31 -1.10 -7.46
C ALA A 304 21.83 -0.01 -8.42
N ARG A 305 20.98 -0.35 -9.41
CA ARG A 305 20.47 0.61 -10.40
C ARG A 305 19.19 1.32 -9.93
N PHE A 306 18.26 0.61 -9.30
CA PHE A 306 16.92 1.10 -9.00
C PHE A 306 16.63 1.24 -7.49
N GLY A 307 17.53 0.80 -6.63
CA GLY A 307 17.25 0.68 -5.19
C GLY A 307 16.16 -0.35 -4.93
N ALA A 308 15.31 -0.09 -3.92
CA ALA A 308 14.17 -0.94 -3.58
C ALA A 308 12.92 -0.57 -4.42
N GLU A 309 13.09 -0.50 -5.73
CA GLU A 309 12.02 -0.30 -6.70
C GLU A 309 11.99 -1.49 -7.67
N PHE A 310 10.80 -2.05 -7.90
CA PHE A 310 10.63 -3.17 -8.81
C PHE A 310 10.55 -2.64 -10.26
N PRO A 311 11.49 -3.01 -11.16
CA PRO A 311 11.75 -2.23 -12.37
C PRO A 311 10.90 -2.61 -13.59
N ILE A 312 10.01 -3.61 -13.46
CA ILE A 312 9.21 -4.13 -14.58
C ILE A 312 7.76 -4.26 -14.11
N ARG A 313 6.83 -3.97 -15.03
CA ARG A 313 5.39 -4.15 -14.84
C ARG A 313 4.86 -5.13 -15.89
N PHE A 314 3.83 -5.89 -15.54
CA PHE A 314 3.11 -6.75 -16.47
C PHE A 314 1.63 -6.45 -16.41
N ASP A 315 1.10 -5.98 -17.54
CA ASP A 315 -0.27 -5.53 -17.68
C ASP A 315 -0.94 -6.22 -18.88
N PHE A 316 -2.23 -6.55 -18.76
CA PHE A 316 -3.07 -6.81 -19.92
C PHE A 316 -3.84 -5.54 -20.28
N LEU A 317 -3.88 -5.25 -21.58
CA LEU A 317 -4.68 -4.18 -22.15
C LEU A 317 -5.71 -4.82 -23.08
N ASP A 318 -6.99 -4.57 -22.81
CA ASP A 318 -8.07 -5.13 -23.61
C ASP A 318 -8.84 -4.02 -24.32
N THR A 319 -8.79 -4.06 -25.64
CA THR A 319 -9.52 -3.17 -26.55
C THR A 319 -10.53 -3.91 -27.42
N ILE A 320 -10.69 -5.23 -27.25
CA ILE A 320 -11.59 -6.03 -28.09
C ILE A 320 -13.04 -5.71 -27.73
N GLY A 321 -13.79 -5.19 -28.70
CA GLY A 321 -15.11 -4.60 -28.46
C GLY A 321 -15.08 -3.31 -27.62
N GLY A 322 -13.90 -2.68 -27.50
CA GLY A 322 -13.65 -1.43 -26.79
C GLY A 322 -13.37 -0.25 -27.74
N GLN A 323 -12.48 0.66 -27.33
CA GLN A 323 -12.06 1.82 -28.12
C GLN A 323 -10.53 1.88 -28.27
N ASN A 324 -10.06 2.86 -29.02
CA ASN A 324 -8.63 3.15 -29.14
C ASN A 324 -8.05 3.69 -27.83
N LEU A 325 -6.79 3.34 -27.56
CA LEU A 325 -6.00 4.01 -26.53
C LEU A 325 -5.68 5.45 -26.95
N SER A 326 -5.26 6.26 -25.98
CA SER A 326 -4.75 7.61 -26.24
C SER A 326 -3.47 7.60 -27.07
N PHE A 327 -3.27 8.65 -27.87
CA PHE A 327 -1.97 8.95 -28.44
C PHE A 327 -1.00 9.39 -27.32
N GLN A 328 0.14 8.71 -27.21
CA GLN A 328 1.03 8.86 -26.05
C GLN A 328 2.51 8.82 -26.45
N VAL A 329 3.34 9.48 -25.63
CA VAL A 329 4.80 9.43 -25.70
C VAL A 329 5.34 9.32 -24.28
N HIS A 330 6.35 8.48 -24.09
CA HIS A 330 7.01 8.30 -22.80
C HIS A 330 8.30 9.12 -22.75
N PRO A 331 8.63 9.73 -21.59
CA PRO A 331 9.82 10.55 -21.46
C PRO A 331 11.09 9.70 -21.58
N VAL A 332 12.21 10.32 -21.98
CA VAL A 332 13.52 9.66 -21.84
C VAL A 332 13.92 9.59 -20.36
N THR A 333 14.80 8.64 -20.00
CA THR A 333 15.25 8.45 -18.61
C THR A 333 15.84 9.74 -18.00
N GLU A 334 16.64 10.48 -18.75
CA GLU A 334 17.24 11.74 -18.26
C GLU A 334 16.15 12.78 -17.90
N TYR A 335 15.14 12.92 -18.74
CA TYR A 335 14.07 13.88 -18.55
C TYR A 335 13.22 13.53 -17.32
N ILE A 336 12.78 12.28 -17.20
CA ILE A 336 11.91 11.88 -16.08
C ILE A 336 12.63 11.99 -14.74
N GLN A 337 13.94 11.73 -14.72
CA GLN A 337 14.76 11.88 -13.53
C GLN A 337 14.96 13.35 -13.15
N GLN A 338 15.30 14.22 -14.11
CA GLN A 338 15.54 15.65 -13.84
C GLN A 338 14.27 16.39 -13.44
N GLN A 339 13.13 16.06 -14.05
CA GLN A 339 11.87 16.79 -13.84
C GLN A 339 11.05 16.24 -12.66
N PHE A 340 11.01 14.92 -12.48
CA PHE A 340 10.09 14.28 -11.52
C PHE A 340 10.82 13.48 -10.43
N GLY A 341 12.15 13.31 -10.54
CA GLY A 341 12.95 12.54 -9.58
C GLY A 341 12.81 11.02 -9.72
N MET A 342 12.13 10.54 -10.76
CA MET A 342 11.93 9.10 -11.01
C MET A 342 13.16 8.48 -11.69
N HIS A 343 13.54 7.28 -11.26
CA HIS A 343 14.77 6.61 -11.72
C HIS A 343 14.58 5.65 -12.90
N TYR A 344 13.36 5.50 -13.38
CA TYR A 344 13.00 4.67 -14.52
C TYR A 344 11.98 5.41 -15.38
N THR A 345 11.98 5.09 -16.66
CA THR A 345 10.93 5.51 -17.60
C THR A 345 10.06 4.32 -17.99
N GLN A 346 9.03 4.58 -18.78
CA GLN A 346 8.09 3.60 -19.30
C GLN A 346 8.53 3.18 -20.71
N ASP A 347 9.60 2.39 -20.77
CA ASP A 347 9.97 1.65 -21.97
C ASP A 347 9.06 0.41 -22.06
N GLU A 348 8.28 0.30 -23.14
CA GLU A 348 7.23 -0.72 -23.27
C GLU A 348 7.51 -1.71 -24.40
N SER A 349 7.01 -2.92 -24.24
CA SER A 349 6.95 -3.93 -25.29
C SER A 349 5.57 -4.58 -25.31
N TYR A 350 4.95 -4.68 -26.49
CA TYR A 350 3.64 -5.29 -26.66
C TYR A 350 3.75 -6.71 -27.18
N TYR A 351 3.09 -7.65 -26.52
CA TYR A 351 2.84 -8.99 -27.03
C TYR A 351 1.34 -9.13 -27.34
N ILE A 352 1.01 -9.27 -28.62
CA ILE A 352 -0.39 -9.35 -29.07
C ILE A 352 -0.89 -10.77 -28.84
N LEU A 353 -1.76 -10.93 -27.83
CA LEU A 353 -2.37 -12.21 -27.47
C LEU A 353 -3.53 -12.59 -28.40
N GLU A 354 -4.36 -11.62 -28.75
CA GLU A 354 -5.55 -11.77 -29.58
C GLU A 354 -5.74 -10.50 -30.41
N ALA A 355 -6.23 -10.64 -31.65
CA ALA A 355 -6.47 -9.51 -32.54
C ALA A 355 -7.63 -9.81 -33.50
N GLU A 356 -8.58 -8.87 -33.60
CA GLU A 356 -9.65 -8.93 -34.59
C GLU A 356 -9.14 -8.56 -36.00
N PRO A 357 -9.80 -9.01 -37.08
CA PRO A 357 -9.45 -8.62 -38.44
C PRO A 357 -9.40 -7.09 -38.60
N GLY A 358 -8.25 -6.57 -39.04
CA GLY A 358 -8.04 -5.13 -39.21
C GLY A 358 -7.50 -4.40 -37.98
N ALA A 359 -7.15 -5.11 -36.90
CA ALA A 359 -6.46 -4.52 -35.75
C ALA A 359 -5.13 -3.86 -36.18
N VAL A 360 -4.84 -2.69 -35.58
CA VAL A 360 -3.64 -1.89 -35.90
C VAL A 360 -2.99 -1.36 -34.62
N VAL A 361 -1.68 -1.14 -34.69
CA VAL A 361 -0.90 -0.40 -33.69
C VAL A 361 -0.20 0.75 -34.42
N TYR A 362 -0.39 1.98 -33.93
CA TYR A 362 0.28 3.16 -34.46
C TYR A 362 1.62 3.35 -33.74
N LEU A 363 2.72 3.37 -34.49
CA LEU A 363 4.07 3.53 -33.94
C LEU A 363 4.89 4.53 -34.77
N GLY A 364 5.41 5.56 -34.08
CA GLY A 364 6.25 6.58 -34.66
C GLY A 364 5.48 7.67 -35.42
N THR A 365 6.23 8.62 -35.97
CA THR A 365 5.69 9.71 -36.79
C THR A 365 6.24 9.61 -38.21
N VAL A 366 5.47 10.14 -39.15
CA VAL A 366 5.97 10.42 -40.50
C VAL A 366 6.52 11.84 -40.47
N SER A 367 7.70 12.07 -41.03
CA SER A 367 8.23 13.43 -41.18
C SER A 367 7.26 14.27 -42.00
N GLY A 368 6.78 15.36 -41.40
CA GLY A 368 5.93 16.32 -42.11
C GLY A 368 6.70 16.97 -43.26
N THR A 369 6.01 17.21 -44.37
CA THR A 369 6.50 18.02 -45.50
C THR A 369 6.50 19.50 -45.18
#